data_AF-A0A812K2U3-F1
#
_entry.id   AF-A0A812K2U3-F1
#
_cell.length_a   1.000
_cell.length_b   1.000
_cell.length_c   1.000
_cell.angle_alpha   90.00
_cell.angle_beta   90.00
_cell.angle_gamma   90.00
#
_symmetry.space_group_name_H-M   'P 1'
#
loop_
_entity.id
_entity.type
_entity.pdbx_description
1 polymer ?
#
loop_
_entity_poly.entity_id
_entity_poly.type
_entity_poly.pdbx_seq_one_letter_code
_entity_poly.pdbx_strand_id
1 'polypeptide(L)'
;MEPAKPEIIQAVHAYHALAGFGHALRRSPSGKHRSSFKTDRIDQFWSHSWHGSKFNKVLTAMYLNNGMRAVLVSSLTSLMMMILVFMGLIPELHPRPGLPGISWCLLTGFGIYLLVLFGWRPRHSIFLDMLCINQADEVEQVAGVLSMGAFLKCSDALLVLWDATYTRRLWCVFEMSAFLHSRPAGERPKLIIRPTILGPCLISLPTGFFAIIVAIGSLDWEELVEKTYILFPLMGLCASIGGYASIAALRAYFGSVQLLQDELCNFTVLDSLCSCCSARHMSKRGQPLPCDRKIVLQCITEWFGSIEAFDAKVRTDVLELLSEQLSSEIWTYTQCAGSAVPILWHLMDNATTFFDHADMLHILWAVRELIRGLGWTLGVVPLVFFVGVSLAYALRRRRRWLCCSVLVNAFIVGVLVLVFVAAL
;
A
#
# COMPACT_ATOMS: atom_id res chain seq x y z
N MET A 1 -10.40 -3.22 -30.68
CA MET A 1 -10.88 -3.63 -29.34
C MET A 1 -12.32 -3.17 -29.18
N GLU A 2 -13.26 -3.99 -29.63
CA GLU A 2 -14.71 -3.77 -29.44
C GLU A 2 -15.25 -4.82 -28.47
N PRO A 3 -16.28 -4.50 -27.67
CA PRO A 3 -16.88 -5.45 -26.75
C PRO A 3 -17.68 -6.51 -27.52
N ALA A 4 -17.75 -7.74 -26.99
CA ALA A 4 -18.57 -8.79 -27.59
C ALA A 4 -20.08 -8.43 -27.58
N LYS A 5 -20.51 -7.59 -26.63
CA LYS A 5 -21.83 -6.95 -26.57
C LYS A 5 -21.68 -5.55 -25.97
N PRO A 6 -22.36 -4.50 -26.46
CA PRO A 6 -22.26 -3.14 -25.91
C PRO A 6 -22.56 -3.09 -24.40
N GLU A 7 -23.49 -3.92 -23.95
CA GLU A 7 -23.94 -3.98 -22.56
C GLU A 7 -22.99 -4.72 -21.60
N ILE A 8 -21.88 -5.27 -22.11
CA ILE A 8 -20.97 -6.08 -21.32
C ILE A 8 -20.05 -5.25 -20.43
N ILE A 9 -19.88 -3.96 -20.74
CA ILE A 9 -19.02 -3.08 -19.96
C ILE A 9 -19.71 -2.77 -18.63
N GLN A 10 -19.23 -3.45 -17.59
CA GLN A 10 -19.68 -3.31 -16.23
C GLN A 10 -18.54 -2.89 -15.31
N ALA A 11 -18.89 -2.12 -14.29
CA ALA A 11 -18.02 -1.72 -13.21
C ALA A 11 -18.67 -1.98 -11.86
N VAL A 12 -17.88 -1.87 -10.80
CA VAL A 12 -18.34 -1.91 -9.42
C VAL A 12 -17.70 -0.75 -8.65
N HIS A 13 -18.35 -0.24 -7.60
CA HIS A 13 -17.67 0.72 -6.73
C HIS A 13 -16.54 0.05 -5.94
N ALA A 14 -15.41 0.73 -5.79
CA ALA A 14 -14.23 0.19 -5.13
C ALA A 14 -14.49 -0.38 -3.72
N TYR A 15 -15.43 0.18 -2.95
CA TYR A 15 -15.76 -0.33 -1.63
C TYR A 15 -16.32 -1.77 -1.63
N HIS A 16 -16.95 -2.23 -2.72
CA HIS A 16 -17.39 -3.63 -2.83
C HIS A 16 -16.21 -4.59 -2.99
N ALA A 17 -15.16 -4.21 -3.71
CA ALA A 17 -13.95 -5.01 -3.81
C ALA A 17 -13.21 -5.11 -2.47
N LEU A 18 -13.30 -4.06 -1.64
CA LEU A 18 -12.70 -4.01 -0.30
C LEU A 18 -13.59 -4.60 0.81
N ALA A 19 -14.86 -4.85 0.55
CA ALA A 19 -15.81 -5.39 1.53
C ALA A 19 -15.39 -6.76 2.05
N GLY A 20 -15.70 -7.03 3.33
CA GLY A 20 -15.33 -8.29 4.00
C GLY A 20 -13.82 -8.50 4.04
N PHE A 21 -13.07 -7.43 4.26
CA PHE A 21 -11.60 -7.41 4.23
C PHE A 21 -11.06 -7.91 2.89
N GLY A 22 -11.54 -7.30 1.81
CA GLY A 22 -11.17 -7.65 0.44
C GLY A 22 -11.53 -9.08 0.06
N HIS A 23 -12.72 -9.56 0.44
CA HIS A 23 -13.12 -10.94 0.16
C HIS A 23 -12.98 -11.30 -1.33
N ALA A 24 -13.32 -10.36 -2.22
CA ALA A 24 -13.18 -10.50 -3.68
C ALA A 24 -11.71 -10.66 -4.13
N LEU A 25 -10.74 -10.11 -3.40
CA LEU A 25 -9.31 -10.23 -3.70
C LEU A 25 -8.66 -11.47 -3.05
N ARG A 26 -9.35 -12.16 -2.14
CA ARG A 26 -8.79 -13.28 -1.35
C ARG A 26 -9.29 -14.66 -1.77
N ARG A 27 -10.50 -14.76 -2.31
CA ARG A 27 -11.13 -16.04 -2.66
C ARG A 27 -11.43 -16.11 -4.15
N SER A 28 -11.36 -17.34 -4.67
CA SER A 28 -11.75 -17.74 -6.03
C SER A 28 -13.29 -17.78 -6.15
N PRO A 29 -13.88 -17.74 -7.37
CA PRO A 29 -15.26 -17.30 -7.61
C PRO A 29 -16.32 -18.05 -6.82
N SER A 30 -17.17 -17.30 -6.12
CA SER A 30 -18.49 -17.76 -5.69
C SER A 30 -19.49 -16.61 -5.82
N GLY A 31 -20.01 -16.44 -7.04
CA GLY A 31 -21.33 -15.84 -7.35
C GLY A 31 -21.69 -14.45 -6.78
N LYS A 32 -20.88 -13.40 -6.98
CA LYS A 32 -21.24 -12.02 -6.58
C LYS A 32 -21.38 -11.01 -7.74
N HIS A 33 -21.74 -11.49 -8.93
CA HIS A 33 -21.97 -10.63 -10.10
C HIS A 33 -23.08 -9.59 -9.90
N ARG A 34 -24.04 -9.82 -8.99
CA ARG A 34 -25.18 -8.90 -8.74
C ARG A 34 -24.79 -7.50 -8.22
N SER A 35 -23.50 -7.22 -8.01
CA SER A 35 -23.03 -5.96 -7.43
C SER A 35 -22.56 -4.95 -8.49
N SER A 36 -22.36 -5.37 -9.73
CA SER A 36 -21.87 -4.54 -10.81
C SER A 36 -22.99 -3.77 -11.50
N PHE A 37 -22.63 -2.67 -12.16
CA PHE A 37 -23.52 -1.81 -12.94
C PHE A 37 -22.93 -1.54 -14.32
N LYS A 38 -23.80 -1.34 -15.32
CA LYS A 38 -23.39 -1.00 -16.70
C LYS A 38 -22.81 0.42 -16.74
N THR A 39 -21.72 0.59 -17.50
CA THR A 39 -21.08 1.90 -17.68
C THR A 39 -20.31 1.92 -19.00
N ASP A 40 -20.16 3.10 -19.60
CA ASP A 40 -19.31 3.28 -20.79
C ASP A 40 -17.85 3.59 -20.44
N ARG A 41 -17.61 3.98 -19.18
CA ARG A 41 -16.32 4.42 -18.66
C ARG A 41 -16.03 3.85 -17.29
N ILE A 42 -14.78 3.46 -17.06
CA ILE A 42 -14.29 2.85 -15.82
C ILE A 42 -13.17 3.72 -15.28
N ASP A 43 -13.25 4.19 -14.03
CA ASP A 43 -12.20 5.06 -13.47
C ASP A 43 -10.88 4.29 -13.31
N GLN A 44 -10.93 3.01 -12.93
CA GLN A 44 -9.73 2.21 -12.73
C GLN A 44 -9.93 0.70 -12.96
N PHE A 45 -9.05 0.08 -13.73
CA PHE A 45 -8.94 -1.37 -13.84
C PHE A 45 -8.01 -1.90 -12.74
N TRP A 46 -8.42 -2.92 -11.97
CA TRP A 46 -7.57 -3.52 -10.93
C TRP A 46 -7.02 -4.88 -11.39
N SER A 47 -5.71 -4.94 -11.61
CA SER A 47 -5.00 -6.18 -11.92
C SER A 47 -4.17 -6.68 -10.73
N HIS A 48 -4.17 -8.00 -10.53
CA HIS A 48 -3.42 -8.65 -9.45
C HIS A 48 -3.14 -10.13 -9.76
N SER A 49 -2.12 -10.69 -9.09
CA SER A 49 -1.90 -12.15 -9.08
C SER A 49 -2.70 -12.82 -7.97
N TRP A 50 -3.26 -13.99 -8.26
CA TRP A 50 -3.95 -14.83 -7.26
C TRP A 50 -3.00 -15.54 -6.28
N HIS A 51 -1.72 -15.67 -6.61
CA HIS A 51 -0.74 -16.47 -5.83
C HIS A 51 -0.05 -15.68 -4.71
N GLY A 52 0.12 -14.37 -4.88
CA GLY A 52 0.73 -13.52 -3.84
C GLY A 52 -0.11 -13.43 -2.57
N SER A 53 0.51 -12.89 -1.52
CA SER A 53 -0.12 -12.75 -0.20
C SER A 53 -1.47 -12.04 -0.31
N LYS A 54 -2.51 -12.80 0.06
CA LYS A 54 -3.92 -12.39 0.03
C LYS A 54 -4.20 -11.18 0.88
N PHE A 55 -3.54 -11.06 2.03
CA PHE A 55 -3.75 -9.93 2.93
C PHE A 55 -2.96 -8.71 2.50
N ASN A 56 -1.73 -8.89 2.00
CA ASN A 56 -0.88 -7.80 1.54
C ASN A 56 -1.56 -6.99 0.42
N LYS A 57 -2.11 -7.67 -0.60
CA LYS A 57 -2.84 -6.99 -1.68
C LYS A 57 -4.08 -6.25 -1.18
N VAL A 58 -4.81 -6.82 -0.22
CA VAL A 58 -6.00 -6.18 0.37
C VAL A 58 -5.62 -4.95 1.16
N LEU A 59 -4.61 -5.05 2.02
CA LEU A 59 -4.11 -3.93 2.82
C LEU A 59 -3.56 -2.81 1.93
N THR A 60 -2.82 -3.15 0.86
CA THR A 60 -2.37 -2.17 -0.13
C THR A 60 -3.56 -1.50 -0.81
N ALA A 61 -4.53 -2.26 -1.30
CA ALA A 61 -5.72 -1.69 -1.93
C ALA A 61 -6.51 -0.80 -0.96
N MET A 62 -6.71 -1.23 0.29
CA MET A 62 -7.36 -0.41 1.33
C MET A 62 -6.60 0.89 1.57
N TYR A 63 -5.29 0.82 1.76
CA TYR A 63 -4.47 2.00 2.02
C TYR A 63 -4.47 2.98 0.84
N LEU A 64 -4.32 2.50 -0.40
CA LEU A 64 -4.35 3.36 -1.59
C LEU A 64 -5.69 4.10 -1.73
N ASN A 65 -6.79 3.47 -1.33
CA ASN A 65 -8.11 4.05 -1.44
C ASN A 65 -8.51 4.91 -0.24
N ASN A 66 -8.10 4.55 0.98
CA ASN A 66 -8.62 5.15 2.21
C ASN A 66 -7.55 5.89 3.03
N GLY A 67 -6.26 5.63 2.81
CA GLY A 67 -5.16 6.08 3.67
C GLY A 67 -5.07 7.60 3.84
N MET A 68 -5.07 8.36 2.74
CA MET A 68 -5.01 9.84 2.83
C MET A 68 -6.27 10.42 3.52
N ARG A 69 -7.44 9.83 3.26
CA ARG A 69 -8.69 10.24 3.91
C ARG A 69 -8.64 9.95 5.41
N ALA A 70 -8.10 8.80 5.79
CA ALA A 70 -7.89 8.44 7.18
C ALA A 70 -7.01 9.46 7.88
N VAL A 71 -5.84 9.78 7.31
CA VAL A 71 -4.90 10.78 7.84
C VAL A 71 -5.56 12.16 7.99
N LEU A 72 -6.29 12.63 6.98
CA LEU A 72 -6.92 13.95 7.03
C LEU A 72 -8.03 14.02 8.09
N VAL A 73 -8.97 13.05 8.07
CA VAL A 73 -10.12 13.05 9.00
C VAL A 73 -9.66 12.83 10.44
N SER A 74 -8.69 11.96 10.67
CA SER A 74 -8.13 11.75 12.00
C SER A 74 -7.40 12.99 12.51
N SER A 75 -6.61 13.66 11.67
CA SER A 75 -5.87 14.86 12.10
C SER A 75 -6.79 16.05 12.38
N LEU A 76 -7.85 16.23 11.60
CA LEU A 76 -8.91 17.20 11.91
C LEU A 76 -9.63 16.87 13.22
N THR A 77 -9.85 15.58 13.51
CA THR A 77 -10.47 15.16 14.77
C THR A 77 -9.54 15.41 15.95
N SER A 78 -8.24 15.09 15.84
CA SER A 78 -7.24 15.40 16.87
C SER A 78 -7.16 16.90 17.13
N LEU A 79 -7.21 17.72 16.09
CA LEU A 79 -7.25 19.19 16.23
C LEU A 79 -8.52 19.67 16.95
N MET A 80 -9.68 19.09 16.61
CA MET A 80 -10.92 19.38 17.31
C MET A 80 -10.81 19.02 18.80
N MET A 81 -10.26 17.85 19.14
CA MET A 81 -10.09 17.45 20.54
C MET A 81 -9.15 18.39 21.30
N MET A 82 -8.03 18.79 20.68
CA MET A 82 -7.13 19.79 21.26
C MET A 82 -7.86 21.10 21.59
N ILE A 83 -8.69 21.60 20.67
CA ILE A 83 -9.49 22.82 20.87
C ILE A 83 -10.52 22.62 22.00
N LEU A 84 -11.20 21.48 22.05
CA LEU A 84 -12.18 21.19 23.11
C LEU A 84 -11.53 21.11 24.49
N VAL A 85 -10.31 20.55 24.61
CA VAL A 85 -9.52 20.57 25.84
C VAL A 85 -9.15 22.00 26.20
N PHE A 86 -8.62 22.80 25.26
CA PHE A 86 -8.27 24.20 25.52
C PHE A 86 -9.47 25.06 25.96
N MET A 87 -10.66 24.77 25.45
CA MET A 87 -11.89 25.46 25.87
C MET A 87 -12.44 24.97 27.23
N GLY A 88 -11.81 23.97 27.85
CA GLY A 88 -12.29 23.36 29.09
C GLY A 88 -13.61 22.60 28.94
N LEU A 89 -13.97 22.21 27.70
CA LEU A 89 -15.23 21.51 27.41
C LEU A 89 -15.13 20.01 27.68
N ILE A 90 -13.91 19.45 27.63
CA ILE A 90 -13.62 18.06 27.98
C ILE A 90 -12.43 18.01 28.95
N PRO A 91 -12.40 17.05 29.89
CA PRO A 91 -11.35 16.98 30.88
C PRO A 91 -10.03 16.57 30.24
N GLU A 92 -8.92 17.05 30.78
CA GLU A 92 -7.61 16.50 30.52
C GLU A 92 -7.50 15.08 31.10
N LEU A 93 -7.00 14.13 30.31
CA LEU A 93 -6.79 12.73 30.75
C LEU A 93 -5.42 12.52 31.44
N HIS A 94 -4.70 13.60 31.75
CA HIS A 94 -3.35 13.49 32.28
C HIS A 94 -3.36 12.97 33.73
N PRO A 95 -2.51 11.98 34.06
CA PRO A 95 -2.41 11.47 35.43
C PRO A 95 -1.95 12.53 36.43
N ARG A 96 -1.17 13.53 35.98
CA ARG A 96 -0.61 14.61 36.80
C ARG A 96 -0.50 15.91 35.98
N PRO A 97 -0.87 17.09 36.53
CA PRO A 97 -0.71 18.38 35.86
C PRO A 97 0.76 18.69 35.55
N GLY A 98 1.03 19.25 34.37
CA GLY A 98 2.37 19.73 33.98
C GLY A 98 3.36 18.67 33.48
N LEU A 99 2.96 17.40 33.35
CA LEU A 99 3.78 16.35 32.76
C LEU A 99 3.26 15.90 31.38
N PRO A 100 4.17 15.63 30.41
CA PRO A 100 3.79 15.06 29.12
C PRO A 100 3.03 13.74 29.31
N GLY A 101 1.96 13.53 28.56
CA GLY A 101 1.14 12.34 28.71
C GLY A 101 0.25 12.07 27.50
N ILE A 102 -0.53 10.99 27.57
CA ILE A 102 -1.47 10.60 26.53
C ILE A 102 -2.82 11.24 26.84
N SER A 103 -3.41 11.93 25.87
CA SER A 103 -4.72 12.54 26.02
C SER A 103 -5.60 12.26 24.80
N TRP A 104 -6.66 13.04 24.64
CA TRP A 104 -7.70 12.81 23.65
C TRP A 104 -7.19 12.90 22.21
N CYS A 105 -6.17 13.70 21.89
CA CYS A 105 -5.75 13.94 20.51
C CYS A 105 -5.18 12.67 19.89
N LEU A 106 -4.25 11.98 20.58
CA LEU A 106 -3.66 10.73 20.10
C LEU A 106 -4.69 9.60 20.04
N LEU A 107 -5.46 9.39 21.11
CA LEU A 107 -6.40 8.28 21.22
C LEU A 107 -7.54 8.39 20.21
N THR A 108 -8.18 9.55 20.12
CA THR A 108 -9.27 9.77 19.17
C THR A 108 -8.75 9.84 17.74
N GLY A 109 -7.61 10.49 17.52
CA GLY A 109 -6.95 10.53 16.22
C GLY A 109 -6.69 9.13 15.67
N PHE A 110 -6.04 8.28 16.47
CA PHE A 110 -5.75 6.92 16.05
C PHE A 110 -7.01 6.05 15.91
N GLY A 111 -7.99 6.20 16.80
CA GLY A 111 -9.28 5.54 16.68
C GLY A 111 -10.00 5.89 15.37
N ILE A 112 -10.10 7.18 15.05
CA ILE A 112 -10.69 7.66 13.80
C ILE A 112 -9.86 7.23 12.58
N TYR A 113 -8.54 7.24 12.67
CA TYR A 113 -7.67 6.75 11.61
C TYR A 113 -8.02 5.31 11.24
N LEU A 114 -8.12 4.40 12.21
CA LEU A 114 -8.49 3.01 11.97
C LEU A 114 -9.93 2.88 11.42
N LEU A 115 -10.88 3.62 12.00
CA LEU A 115 -12.28 3.61 11.56
C LEU A 115 -12.41 4.06 10.11
N VAL A 116 -11.71 5.12 9.70
CA VAL A 116 -11.75 5.61 8.32
C VAL A 116 -10.96 4.68 7.39
N LEU A 117 -9.78 4.21 7.80
CA LEU A 117 -8.95 3.31 6.98
C LEU A 117 -9.72 2.04 6.60
N PHE A 118 -10.41 1.40 7.56
CA PHE A 118 -11.12 0.13 7.35
C PHE A 118 -12.60 0.29 7.02
N GLY A 119 -13.23 1.42 7.38
CA GLY A 119 -14.66 1.66 7.22
C GLY A 119 -15.05 2.58 6.07
N TRP A 120 -14.11 3.34 5.48
CA TRP A 120 -14.41 4.26 4.39
C TRP A 120 -14.87 3.52 3.14
N ARG A 121 -15.88 4.07 2.47
CA ARG A 121 -16.51 3.48 1.27
C ARG A 121 -16.16 4.28 0.02
N PRO A 122 -15.02 4.00 -0.65
CA PRO A 122 -14.65 4.66 -1.89
C PRO A 122 -15.64 4.33 -3.02
N ARG A 123 -16.17 5.37 -3.69
CA ARG A 123 -17.25 5.26 -4.69
C ARG A 123 -16.82 5.42 -6.16
N HIS A 124 -15.53 5.56 -6.47
CA HIS A 124 -15.12 5.52 -7.88
C HIS A 124 -15.34 4.11 -8.46
N SER A 125 -15.60 4.07 -9.76
CA SER A 125 -15.90 2.88 -10.53
C SER A 125 -14.63 2.11 -10.84
N ILE A 126 -14.64 0.81 -10.57
CA ILE A 126 -13.52 -0.07 -10.85
C ILE A 126 -13.97 -1.28 -11.65
N PHE A 127 -13.07 -1.80 -12.46
CA PHE A 127 -13.20 -3.15 -13.01
C PHE A 127 -12.37 -4.13 -12.18
N LEU A 128 -13.02 -5.21 -11.75
CA LEU A 128 -12.40 -6.38 -11.16
C LEU A 128 -13.10 -7.61 -11.71
N ASP A 129 -12.33 -8.48 -12.37
CA ASP A 129 -12.78 -9.69 -13.07
C ASP A 129 -13.83 -10.50 -12.29
N MET A 130 -13.58 -10.71 -10.98
CA MET A 130 -14.44 -11.48 -10.11
C MET A 130 -15.81 -10.87 -9.83
N LEU A 131 -15.90 -9.54 -9.88
CA LEU A 131 -17.12 -8.81 -9.55
C LEU A 131 -17.89 -8.39 -10.81
N CYS A 132 -17.17 -8.07 -11.88
CA CYS A 132 -17.75 -7.49 -13.10
C CYS A 132 -18.07 -8.54 -14.17
N ILE A 133 -17.53 -9.76 -14.07
CA ILE A 133 -17.87 -10.87 -14.97
C ILE A 133 -18.70 -11.90 -14.21
N ASN A 134 -19.78 -12.38 -14.82
CA ASN A 134 -20.58 -13.44 -14.23
C ASN A 134 -19.85 -14.78 -14.29
N GLN A 135 -19.21 -15.15 -13.18
CA GLN A 135 -18.45 -16.40 -13.07
C GLN A 135 -19.34 -17.65 -12.94
N ALA A 136 -20.67 -17.49 -12.85
CA ALA A 136 -21.61 -18.60 -12.72
C ALA A 136 -22.24 -19.01 -14.07
N ASP A 137 -22.23 -18.13 -15.06
CA ASP A 137 -22.74 -18.36 -16.40
C ASP A 137 -21.56 -18.47 -17.37
N GLU A 138 -21.37 -19.65 -17.96
CA GLU A 138 -20.25 -19.92 -18.87
C GLU A 138 -20.28 -19.03 -20.12
N VAL A 139 -21.47 -18.68 -20.62
CA VAL A 139 -21.63 -17.85 -21.82
C VAL A 139 -21.22 -16.41 -21.52
N GLU A 140 -21.68 -15.87 -20.40
CA GLU A 140 -21.30 -14.52 -19.96
C GLU A 140 -19.83 -14.45 -19.54
N GLN A 141 -19.29 -15.52 -18.94
CA GLN A 141 -17.87 -15.63 -18.61
C GLN A 141 -17.01 -15.55 -19.87
N VAL A 142 -17.32 -16.36 -20.89
CA VAL A 142 -16.60 -16.35 -22.17
C VAL A 142 -16.72 -14.98 -22.84
N ALA A 143 -17.92 -14.41 -22.90
CA ALA A 143 -18.13 -13.07 -23.48
C ALA A 143 -17.32 -11.99 -22.74
N GLY A 144 -17.24 -12.07 -21.40
CA GLY A 144 -16.47 -11.16 -20.57
C GLY A 144 -14.97 -11.26 -20.82
N VAL A 145 -14.45 -12.50 -20.92
CA VAL A 145 -13.04 -12.76 -21.26
C VAL A 145 -12.69 -12.25 -22.65
N LEU A 146 -13.55 -12.49 -23.65
CA LEU A 146 -13.37 -11.97 -25.00
C LEU A 146 -13.43 -10.44 -25.07
N SER A 147 -14.13 -9.81 -24.12
CA SER A 147 -14.27 -8.34 -24.02
C SER A 147 -13.19 -7.67 -23.17
N MET A 148 -12.16 -8.40 -22.71
CA MET A 148 -11.10 -7.86 -21.84
C MET A 148 -10.44 -6.60 -22.43
N GLY A 149 -10.19 -6.59 -23.74
CA GLY A 149 -9.63 -5.42 -24.43
C GLY A 149 -10.53 -4.20 -24.38
N ALA A 150 -11.85 -4.40 -24.42
CA ALA A 150 -12.82 -3.32 -24.30
C ALA A 150 -12.82 -2.75 -22.88
N PHE A 151 -12.78 -3.59 -21.84
CA PHE A 151 -12.64 -3.14 -20.45
C PHE A 151 -11.38 -2.31 -20.23
N LEU A 152 -10.23 -2.76 -20.76
CA LEU A 152 -8.97 -2.02 -20.68
C LEU A 152 -9.06 -0.69 -21.43
N LYS A 153 -9.62 -0.68 -22.64
CA LYS A 153 -9.82 0.54 -23.45
C LYS A 153 -10.72 1.56 -22.74
N CYS A 154 -11.83 1.11 -22.16
CA CYS A 154 -12.78 1.96 -21.42
C CYS A 154 -12.30 2.39 -20.03
N SER A 155 -11.16 1.87 -19.57
CA SER A 155 -10.56 2.25 -18.29
C SER A 155 -9.64 3.46 -18.42
N ASP A 156 -9.79 4.43 -17.52
CA ASP A 156 -8.95 5.63 -17.47
C ASP A 156 -7.56 5.38 -16.88
N ALA A 157 -7.47 4.40 -15.97
CA ALA A 157 -6.24 4.03 -15.27
C ALA A 157 -6.18 2.52 -15.05
N LEU A 158 -4.97 1.98 -14.91
CA LEU A 158 -4.71 0.59 -14.55
C LEU A 158 -3.93 0.56 -13.24
N LEU A 159 -4.51 -0.02 -12.18
CA LEU A 159 -3.83 -0.31 -10.92
C LEU A 159 -3.33 -1.75 -10.93
N VAL A 160 -2.01 -1.91 -10.81
CA VAL A 160 -1.35 -3.21 -10.68
C VAL A 160 -0.91 -3.43 -9.24
N LEU A 161 -1.53 -4.38 -8.54
CA LEU A 161 -1.10 -4.84 -7.23
C LEU A 161 0.00 -5.90 -7.40
N TRP A 162 1.25 -5.43 -7.46
CA TRP A 162 2.39 -6.24 -7.85
C TRP A 162 2.92 -7.13 -6.73
N ASP A 163 3.22 -8.38 -7.09
CA ASP A 163 4.01 -9.31 -6.29
C ASP A 163 4.96 -10.09 -7.22
N ALA A 164 5.93 -10.82 -6.64
CA ALA A 164 6.96 -11.54 -7.40
C ALA A 164 6.42 -12.60 -8.38
N THR A 165 5.15 -12.99 -8.30
CA THR A 165 4.52 -13.94 -9.22
C THR A 165 3.77 -13.27 -10.37
N TYR A 166 3.57 -11.95 -10.32
CA TYR A 166 2.71 -11.21 -11.25
C TYR A 166 3.16 -11.37 -12.70
N THR A 167 4.43 -11.16 -12.99
CA THR A 167 4.98 -11.19 -14.37
C THR A 167 5.17 -12.57 -14.95
N ARG A 168 5.04 -13.61 -14.12
CA ARG A 168 5.03 -14.99 -14.59
C ARG A 168 3.66 -15.41 -15.10
N ARG A 169 2.62 -14.58 -14.98
CA ARG A 169 1.23 -14.93 -15.30
C ARG A 169 0.84 -14.33 -16.65
N LEU A 170 0.33 -15.17 -17.55
CA LEU A 170 -0.02 -14.76 -18.92
C LEU A 170 -0.99 -13.57 -18.94
N TRP A 171 -2.13 -13.70 -18.24
CA TRP A 171 -3.16 -12.67 -18.19
C TRP A 171 -2.64 -11.36 -17.59
N CYS A 172 -1.86 -11.40 -16.51
CA CYS A 172 -1.36 -10.21 -15.83
C CYS A 172 -0.41 -9.37 -16.71
N VAL A 173 0.49 -10.04 -17.45
CA VAL A 173 1.39 -9.36 -18.40
C VAL A 173 0.61 -8.86 -19.61
N PHE A 174 -0.31 -9.67 -20.13
CA PHE A 174 -1.19 -9.30 -21.22
C PHE A 174 -2.02 -8.05 -20.90
N GLU A 175 -2.67 -7.97 -19.74
CA GLU A 175 -3.49 -6.83 -19.31
C GLU A 175 -2.71 -5.53 -19.32
N MET A 176 -1.48 -5.55 -18.83
CA MET A 176 -0.61 -4.37 -18.78
C MET A 176 -0.15 -3.97 -20.19
N SER A 177 0.36 -4.91 -20.99
CA SER A 177 0.77 -4.64 -22.37
C SER A 177 -0.40 -4.15 -23.23
N ALA A 178 -1.58 -4.76 -23.08
CA ALA A 178 -2.79 -4.38 -23.79
C ALA A 178 -3.30 -3.00 -23.35
N PHE A 179 -3.23 -2.67 -22.06
CA PHE A 179 -3.55 -1.33 -21.58
C PHE A 179 -2.65 -0.28 -22.22
N LEU A 180 -1.34 -0.50 -22.22
CA LEU A 180 -0.36 0.40 -22.84
C LEU A 180 -0.59 0.52 -24.35
N HIS A 181 -0.86 -0.59 -25.04
CA HIS A 181 -1.14 -0.60 -26.47
C HIS A 181 -2.48 0.09 -26.82
N SER A 182 -3.46 0.08 -25.91
CA SER A 182 -4.77 0.71 -26.14
C SER A 182 -4.75 2.24 -26.08
N ARG A 183 -3.65 2.85 -25.62
CA ARG A 183 -3.55 4.31 -25.49
C ARG A 183 -3.10 4.98 -26.79
N PRO A 184 -3.62 6.17 -27.13
CA PRO A 184 -3.13 6.98 -28.24
C PRO A 184 -1.63 7.30 -28.12
N ALA A 185 -0.96 7.42 -29.27
CA ALA A 185 0.44 7.85 -29.30
C ALA A 185 0.60 9.25 -28.67
N GLY A 186 1.54 9.38 -27.72
CA GLY A 186 1.81 10.64 -27.02
C GLY A 186 1.02 10.87 -25.73
N GLU A 187 -0.02 10.06 -25.44
CA GLU A 187 -0.68 10.09 -24.14
C GLU A 187 0.14 9.30 -23.11
N ARG A 188 0.42 9.90 -21.94
CA ARG A 188 1.05 9.18 -20.84
C ARG A 188 0.03 8.26 -20.18
N PRO A 189 0.15 6.92 -20.30
CA PRO A 189 -0.81 6.00 -19.69
C PRO A 189 -0.81 6.16 -18.17
N LYS A 190 -2.01 6.24 -17.57
CA LYS A 190 -2.17 6.23 -16.10
C LYS A 190 -2.04 4.80 -15.55
N LEU A 191 -0.85 4.24 -15.69
CA LEU A 191 -0.49 2.94 -15.13
C LEU A 191 0.12 3.14 -13.74
N ILE A 192 -0.54 2.62 -12.71
CA ILE A 192 -0.14 2.73 -11.31
C ILE A 192 0.26 1.36 -10.81
N ILE A 193 1.56 1.13 -10.63
CA ILE A 193 2.09 -0.15 -10.16
C ILE A 193 2.48 0.01 -8.69
N ARG A 194 1.86 -0.77 -7.80
CA ARG A 194 2.13 -0.70 -6.36
C ARG A 194 2.41 -2.08 -5.80
N PRO A 195 3.53 -2.26 -5.08
CA PRO A 195 3.86 -3.55 -4.53
C PRO A 195 2.91 -3.88 -3.38
N THR A 196 2.56 -5.17 -3.26
CA THR A 196 1.64 -5.64 -2.22
C THR A 196 2.19 -5.43 -0.80
N ILE A 197 3.50 -5.24 -0.62
CA ILE A 197 4.10 -4.92 0.70
C ILE A 197 3.80 -3.49 1.17
N LEU A 198 3.41 -2.59 0.28
CA LEU A 198 3.20 -1.16 0.57
C LEU A 198 2.16 -0.92 1.67
N GLY A 199 0.99 -1.56 1.59
CA GLY A 199 -0.08 -1.42 2.57
C GLY A 199 0.35 -1.86 3.97
N PRO A 200 0.82 -3.10 4.15
CA PRO A 200 1.36 -3.54 5.44
C PRO A 200 2.37 -2.56 6.05
N CYS A 201 3.36 -2.09 5.27
CA CYS A 201 4.35 -1.13 5.77
C CYS A 201 3.71 0.20 6.23
N LEU A 202 2.86 0.80 5.40
CA LEU A 202 2.30 2.13 5.70
C LEU A 202 1.21 2.12 6.78
N ILE A 203 0.62 0.95 7.06
CA ILE A 203 -0.31 0.74 8.19
C ILE A 203 0.46 0.38 9.47
N SER A 204 1.53 -0.41 9.38
CA SER A 204 2.31 -0.81 10.54
C SER A 204 3.09 0.35 11.16
N LEU A 205 3.56 1.31 10.34
CA LEU A 205 4.31 2.47 10.83
C LEU A 205 3.50 3.35 11.82
N PRO A 206 2.32 3.90 11.47
CA PRO A 206 1.53 4.70 12.42
C PRO A 206 1.08 3.87 13.61
N THR A 207 0.78 2.58 13.41
CA THR A 207 0.43 1.66 14.51
C THR A 207 1.60 1.47 15.49
N GLY A 208 2.82 1.35 14.96
CA GLY A 208 4.04 1.24 15.76
C GLY A 208 4.34 2.52 16.54
N PHE A 209 4.22 3.69 15.90
CA PHE A 209 4.36 4.97 16.61
C PHE A 209 3.33 5.12 17.71
N PHE A 210 2.04 4.85 17.42
CA PHE A 210 0.99 4.88 18.42
C PHE A 210 1.30 3.94 19.60
N ALA A 211 1.66 2.69 19.34
CA ALA A 211 1.96 1.72 20.39
C ALA A 211 3.16 2.13 21.26
N ILE A 212 4.22 2.66 20.65
CA ILE A 212 5.40 3.14 21.38
C ILE A 212 5.04 4.36 22.23
N ILE A 213 4.35 5.35 21.67
CA ILE A 213 3.94 6.56 22.41
C ILE A 213 3.03 6.18 23.57
N VAL A 214 2.05 5.29 23.34
CA VAL A 214 1.16 4.82 24.40
C VAL A 214 1.93 4.07 25.49
N ALA A 215 2.87 3.22 25.11
CA ALA A 215 3.71 2.50 26.07
C ALA A 215 4.56 3.45 26.92
N ILE A 216 5.14 4.50 26.34
CA ILE A 216 5.93 5.50 27.07
C ILE A 216 5.03 6.33 27.99
N GLY A 217 3.93 6.88 27.46
CA GLY A 217 3.06 7.79 28.21
C GLY A 217 2.21 7.11 29.29
N SER A 218 2.18 5.78 29.33
CA SER A 218 1.51 5.01 30.40
C SER A 218 2.41 4.72 31.60
N LEU A 219 3.70 5.05 31.53
CA LEU A 219 4.65 4.86 32.63
C LEU A 219 4.63 6.08 33.57
N ASP A 220 4.64 5.86 34.88
CA ASP A 220 4.72 6.96 35.85
C ASP A 220 6.09 7.65 35.73
N TRP A 221 6.12 8.98 35.75
CA TRP A 221 7.33 9.77 35.54
C TRP A 221 8.38 9.53 36.63
N GLU A 222 7.97 9.33 37.88
CA GLU A 222 8.88 8.99 38.99
C GLU A 222 9.54 7.63 38.76
N GLU A 223 8.75 6.64 38.33
CA GLU A 223 9.23 5.31 37.95
C GLU A 223 10.08 5.39 36.68
N LEU A 224 9.78 6.31 35.76
CA LEU A 224 10.54 6.55 34.54
C LEU A 224 11.93 7.09 34.86
N VAL A 225 12.04 8.10 35.74
CA VAL A 225 13.32 8.67 36.19
C VAL A 225 14.17 7.62 36.90
N GLU A 226 13.55 6.82 37.78
CA GLU A 226 14.25 5.75 38.49
C GLU A 226 14.66 4.60 37.57
N LYS A 227 13.87 4.26 36.54
CA LYS A 227 14.14 3.14 35.61
C LYS A 227 14.70 3.59 34.26
N THR A 228 15.11 4.84 34.13
CA THR A 228 15.58 5.45 32.86
C THR A 228 16.70 4.62 32.23
N TYR A 229 17.61 4.08 33.05
CA TYR A 229 18.75 3.28 32.60
C TYR A 229 18.39 1.88 32.07
N ILE A 230 17.18 1.37 32.32
CA ILE A 230 16.69 0.09 31.76
C ILE A 230 15.73 0.35 30.60
N LEU A 231 14.82 1.31 30.76
CA LEU A 231 13.72 1.53 29.83
C LEU A 231 14.20 2.05 28.47
N PHE A 232 15.06 3.07 28.43
CA PHE A 232 15.54 3.61 27.15
C PHE A 232 16.35 2.58 26.35
N PRO A 233 17.27 1.80 26.93
CA PRO A 233 17.93 0.71 26.21
C PRO A 233 16.95 -0.36 25.71
N LEU A 234 15.95 -0.73 26.50
CA LEU A 234 14.94 -1.71 26.09
C LEU A 234 14.10 -1.21 24.91
N MET A 235 13.66 0.06 24.95
CA MET A 235 12.95 0.69 23.84
C MET A 235 13.83 0.80 22.59
N GLY A 236 15.09 1.21 22.77
CA GLY A 236 16.08 1.24 21.69
C GLY A 236 16.27 -0.15 21.06
N LEU A 237 16.30 -1.21 21.89
CA LEU A 237 16.38 -2.59 21.43
C LEU A 237 15.11 -2.99 20.65
N CYS A 238 13.91 -2.72 21.17
CA CYS A 238 12.65 -3.01 20.48
C CYS A 238 12.55 -2.28 19.14
N ALA A 239 12.88 -0.99 19.12
CA ALA A 239 12.93 -0.18 17.90
C ALA A 239 13.97 -0.72 16.90
N SER A 240 15.12 -1.17 17.38
CA SER A 240 16.17 -1.78 16.55
C SER A 240 15.74 -3.12 15.96
N ILE A 241 15.03 -3.96 16.71
CA ILE A 241 14.47 -5.23 16.22
C ILE A 241 13.41 -4.97 15.14
N GLY A 242 12.47 -4.04 15.40
CA GLY A 242 11.46 -3.64 14.42
C GLY A 242 12.06 -3.00 13.17
N GLY A 243 13.06 -2.15 13.35
CA GLY A 243 13.85 -1.54 12.28
C GLY A 243 14.58 -2.59 11.45
N TYR A 244 15.23 -3.56 12.10
CA TYR A 244 15.91 -4.67 11.42
C TYR A 244 14.95 -5.49 10.56
N ALA A 245 13.79 -5.86 11.10
CA ALA A 245 12.77 -6.60 10.37
C ALA A 245 12.27 -5.82 9.15
N SER A 246 12.05 -4.50 9.32
CA SER A 246 11.61 -3.60 8.25
C SER A 246 12.66 -3.49 7.14
N ILE A 247 13.93 -3.29 7.49
CA ILE A 247 15.04 -3.22 6.52
C ILE A 247 15.25 -4.55 5.81
N ALA A 248 15.16 -5.67 6.53
CA ALA A 248 15.26 -7.00 5.93
C ALA A 248 14.15 -7.23 4.90
N ALA A 249 12.91 -6.83 5.22
CA ALA A 249 11.77 -6.92 4.31
C ALA A 249 11.94 -6.00 3.09
N LEU A 250 12.40 -4.77 3.27
CA LEU A 250 12.68 -3.82 2.18
C LEU A 250 13.77 -4.33 1.24
N ARG A 251 14.86 -4.87 1.77
CA ARG A 251 15.94 -5.46 0.96
C ARG A 251 15.46 -6.70 0.21
N ALA A 252 14.68 -7.57 0.86
CA ALA A 252 14.08 -8.72 0.19
C ALA A 252 13.17 -8.30 -0.96
N TYR A 253 12.35 -7.26 -0.74
CA TYR A 253 11.53 -6.65 -1.78
C TYR A 253 12.36 -6.14 -2.96
N PHE A 254 13.39 -5.31 -2.71
CA PHE A 254 14.25 -4.81 -3.78
C PHE A 254 15.01 -5.93 -4.50
N GLY A 255 15.35 -7.01 -3.80
CA GLY A 255 15.87 -8.23 -4.41
C GLY A 255 14.86 -8.88 -5.37
N SER A 256 13.57 -8.92 -5.02
CA SER A 256 12.50 -9.41 -5.92
C SER A 256 12.31 -8.51 -7.14
N VAL A 257 12.46 -7.19 -6.99
CA VAL A 257 12.41 -6.25 -8.13
C VAL A 257 13.59 -6.46 -9.08
N GLN A 258 14.79 -6.76 -8.56
CA GLN A 258 15.94 -7.08 -9.41
C GLN A 258 15.73 -8.41 -10.16
N LEU A 259 15.24 -9.45 -9.50
CA LEU A 259 14.91 -10.72 -10.16
C LEU A 259 13.84 -10.54 -11.24
N LEU A 260 12.85 -9.69 -10.99
CA LEU A 260 11.84 -9.31 -11.97
C LEU A 260 12.47 -8.70 -13.23
N GLN A 261 13.40 -7.75 -13.07
CA GLN A 261 14.08 -7.11 -14.19
C GLN A 261 14.81 -8.16 -15.04
N ASP A 262 15.54 -9.07 -14.40
CA ASP A 262 16.26 -10.15 -15.07
C ASP A 262 15.31 -11.12 -15.82
N GLU A 263 14.19 -11.49 -15.20
CA GLU A 263 13.15 -12.34 -15.80
C GLU A 263 12.48 -11.68 -17.00
N LEU A 264 12.23 -10.37 -16.93
CA LEU A 264 11.56 -9.64 -18.01
C LEU A 264 12.47 -9.35 -19.20
N CYS A 265 13.78 -9.15 -19.01
CA CYS A 265 14.74 -8.98 -20.10
C CYS A 265 14.71 -10.14 -21.10
N ASN A 266 14.50 -11.36 -20.61
CA ASN A 266 14.44 -12.58 -21.41
C ASN A 266 13.00 -13.15 -21.50
N PHE A 267 11.99 -12.31 -21.26
CA PHE A 267 10.61 -12.75 -21.22
C PHE A 267 10.19 -13.39 -22.54
N THR A 268 9.50 -14.52 -22.48
CA THR A 268 8.67 -14.99 -23.58
C THR A 268 7.28 -15.36 -23.08
N VAL A 269 6.27 -14.96 -23.85
CA VAL A 269 4.87 -15.26 -23.52
C VAL A 269 4.59 -16.76 -23.47
N LEU A 270 5.37 -17.58 -24.19
CA LEU A 270 5.22 -19.03 -24.20
C LEU A 270 5.51 -19.66 -22.84
N ASP A 271 6.49 -19.12 -22.11
CA ASP A 271 6.91 -19.61 -20.79
C ASP A 271 6.01 -19.11 -19.64
N SER A 272 5.09 -18.17 -19.93
CA SER A 272 4.18 -17.65 -18.92
C SER A 272 3.20 -18.70 -18.41
N LEU A 273 2.78 -18.61 -17.15
CA LEU A 273 1.88 -19.54 -16.49
C LEU A 273 0.41 -19.20 -16.75
N CYS A 274 -0.38 -20.22 -17.09
CA CYS A 274 -1.83 -20.14 -17.25
C CYS A 274 -2.52 -21.07 -16.25
N SER A 275 -3.54 -20.56 -15.54
CA SER A 275 -4.28 -21.35 -14.56
C SER A 275 -4.90 -22.60 -15.19
N CYS A 276 -5.46 -22.48 -16.40
CA CYS A 276 -6.06 -23.60 -17.13
C CYS A 276 -5.02 -24.70 -17.45
N CYS A 277 -3.81 -24.34 -17.88
CA CYS A 277 -2.76 -25.30 -18.25
C CYS A 277 -2.19 -26.00 -17.02
N SER A 278 -1.97 -25.26 -15.93
CA SER A 278 -1.52 -25.85 -14.66
C SER A 278 -2.53 -26.83 -14.07
N ALA A 279 -3.83 -26.60 -14.31
CA ALA A 279 -4.92 -27.51 -13.92
C ALA A 279 -5.20 -28.60 -14.97
N ARG A 280 -4.33 -28.79 -15.97
CA ARG A 280 -4.50 -29.75 -17.07
C ARG A 280 -5.85 -29.63 -17.79
N HIS A 281 -6.34 -28.40 -17.94
CA HIS A 281 -7.63 -28.08 -18.56
C HIS A 281 -8.84 -28.74 -17.87
N MET A 282 -8.75 -28.98 -16.56
CA MET A 282 -9.84 -29.53 -15.77
C MET A 282 -10.25 -28.54 -14.68
N SER A 283 -11.56 -28.31 -14.55
CA SER A 283 -12.12 -27.50 -13.46
C SER A 283 -12.03 -28.25 -12.14
N LYS A 284 -12.22 -27.55 -11.01
CA LYS A 284 -12.33 -28.19 -9.68
C LYS A 284 -13.47 -29.20 -9.57
N ARG A 285 -14.44 -29.15 -10.49
CA ARG A 285 -15.58 -30.06 -10.59
C ARG A 285 -15.34 -31.18 -11.61
N GLY A 286 -14.15 -31.27 -12.20
CA GLY A 286 -13.79 -32.29 -13.19
C GLY A 286 -14.28 -32.03 -14.61
N GLN A 287 -14.80 -30.82 -14.91
CA GLN A 287 -15.27 -30.47 -16.25
C GLN A 287 -14.12 -29.92 -17.11
N PRO A 288 -14.10 -30.16 -18.43
CA PRO A 288 -13.09 -29.63 -19.32
C PRO A 288 -13.19 -28.10 -19.42
N LEU A 289 -12.05 -27.42 -19.32
CA LEU A 289 -11.95 -25.96 -19.43
C LEU A 289 -11.33 -25.57 -20.78
N PRO A 290 -11.84 -24.51 -21.44
CA PRO A 290 -11.17 -23.93 -22.59
C PRO A 290 -9.75 -23.47 -22.21
N CYS A 291 -8.86 -23.47 -23.20
CA CYS A 291 -7.47 -23.09 -22.99
C CYS A 291 -7.32 -21.56 -23.10
N ASP A 292 -7.25 -20.88 -21.95
CA ASP A 292 -6.98 -19.44 -21.87
C ASP A 292 -5.74 -19.04 -22.67
N ARG A 293 -4.69 -19.87 -22.68
CA ARG A 293 -3.47 -19.60 -23.45
C ARG A 293 -3.76 -19.42 -24.93
N LYS A 294 -4.59 -20.27 -25.52
CA LYS A 294 -4.92 -20.16 -26.95
C LYS A 294 -5.65 -18.85 -27.25
N ILE A 295 -6.59 -18.48 -26.39
CA ILE A 295 -7.36 -17.24 -26.51
C ILE A 295 -6.43 -16.03 -26.42
N VAL A 296 -5.60 -15.95 -25.38
CA VAL A 296 -4.69 -14.82 -25.19
C VAL A 296 -3.65 -14.71 -26.29
N LEU A 297 -3.07 -15.84 -26.73
CA LEU A 297 -2.11 -15.83 -27.85
C LEU A 297 -2.76 -15.36 -29.15
N GLN A 298 -4.01 -15.76 -29.42
CA GLN A 298 -4.76 -15.25 -30.56
C GLN A 298 -4.98 -13.73 -30.45
N CYS A 299 -5.44 -13.24 -29.29
CA CYS A 299 -5.58 -11.79 -29.07
C CYS A 299 -4.25 -11.05 -29.22
N ILE A 300 -3.14 -11.66 -28.79
CA ILE A 300 -1.80 -11.09 -28.96
C ILE A 300 -1.47 -10.95 -30.45
N THR A 301 -1.64 -12.01 -31.25
CA THR A 301 -1.38 -11.95 -32.69
C THR A 301 -2.29 -10.93 -33.37
N GLU A 302 -3.56 -10.86 -32.99
CA GLU A 302 -4.52 -9.91 -33.58
C GLU A 302 -4.20 -8.45 -33.22
N TRP A 303 -3.77 -8.16 -31.99
CA TRP A 303 -3.60 -6.77 -31.53
C TRP A 303 -2.17 -6.25 -31.70
N PHE A 304 -1.17 -7.11 -31.50
CA PHE A 304 0.25 -6.74 -31.59
C PHE A 304 0.87 -7.17 -32.93
N GLY A 305 0.12 -7.89 -33.78
CA GLY A 305 0.57 -8.38 -35.08
C GLY A 305 1.33 -9.71 -35.00
N SER A 306 2.13 -9.92 -33.96
CA SER A 306 2.83 -11.18 -33.73
C SER A 306 3.17 -11.40 -32.25
N ILE A 307 3.56 -12.63 -31.91
CA ILE A 307 4.04 -12.98 -30.56
C ILE A 307 5.37 -12.26 -30.26
N GLU A 308 6.24 -12.14 -31.26
CA GLU A 308 7.55 -11.51 -31.16
C GLU A 308 7.41 -10.00 -30.90
N ALA A 309 6.46 -9.35 -31.57
CA ALA A 309 6.15 -7.93 -31.34
C ALA A 309 5.65 -7.69 -29.91
N PHE A 310 4.83 -8.59 -29.38
CA PHE A 310 4.39 -8.54 -27.99
C PHE A 310 5.54 -8.78 -27.01
N ASP A 311 6.35 -9.81 -27.22
CA ASP A 311 7.51 -10.11 -26.38
C ASP A 311 8.49 -8.92 -26.37
N ALA A 312 8.75 -8.31 -27.54
CA ALA A 312 9.58 -7.11 -27.65
C ALA A 312 9.00 -5.95 -26.81
N LYS A 313 7.69 -5.68 -26.92
CA LYS A 313 7.02 -4.65 -26.14
C LYS A 313 7.05 -4.91 -24.63
N VAL A 314 7.01 -6.18 -24.22
CA VAL A 314 7.16 -6.55 -22.80
C VAL A 314 8.58 -6.29 -22.31
N ARG A 315 9.58 -6.67 -23.13
CA ARG A 315 11.00 -6.49 -22.82
C ARG A 315 11.44 -5.02 -22.82
N THR A 316 10.69 -4.13 -23.48
CA THR A 316 10.95 -2.68 -23.49
C THR A 316 10.02 -1.92 -22.55
N ASP A 317 8.81 -1.60 -23.00
CA ASP A 317 7.91 -0.62 -22.40
C ASP A 317 7.47 -1.07 -21.00
N VAL A 318 7.09 -2.34 -20.88
CA VAL A 318 6.63 -2.91 -19.61
C VAL A 318 7.77 -3.02 -18.61
N LEU A 319 8.94 -3.49 -19.05
CA LEU A 319 10.13 -3.60 -18.20
C LEU A 319 10.55 -2.23 -17.68
N GLU A 320 10.61 -1.21 -18.55
CA GLU A 320 10.96 0.16 -18.18
C GLU A 320 10.01 0.70 -17.11
N LEU A 321 8.69 0.63 -17.35
CA LEU A 321 7.67 1.14 -16.43
C LEU A 321 7.66 0.39 -15.09
N LEU A 322 7.80 -0.94 -15.10
CA LEU A 322 7.90 -1.73 -13.88
C LEU A 322 9.16 -1.39 -13.10
N SER A 323 10.29 -1.30 -13.79
CA SER A 323 11.58 -0.98 -13.21
C SER A 323 11.56 0.39 -12.53
N GLU A 324 11.05 1.41 -13.22
CA GLU A 324 10.92 2.76 -12.69
C GLU A 324 10.00 2.77 -11.45
N GLN A 325 8.73 2.37 -11.60
CA GLN A 325 7.75 2.52 -10.51
C GLN A 325 8.06 1.63 -9.28
N LEU A 326 8.63 0.44 -9.48
CA LEU A 326 8.95 -0.47 -8.37
C LEU A 326 10.31 -0.20 -7.73
N SER A 327 11.19 0.61 -8.33
CA SER A 327 12.50 0.93 -7.74
C SER A 327 12.57 2.34 -7.17
N SER A 328 12.00 3.35 -7.84
CA SER A 328 12.12 4.77 -7.45
C SER A 328 10.83 5.36 -6.87
N GLU A 329 9.65 4.92 -7.30
CA GLU A 329 8.36 5.58 -6.97
C GLU A 329 7.45 4.80 -6.01
N ILE A 330 8.03 3.94 -5.17
CA ILE A 330 7.24 3.06 -4.30
C ILE A 330 6.49 3.87 -3.23
N TRP A 331 7.19 4.80 -2.58
CA TRP A 331 6.67 5.62 -1.50
C TRP A 331 6.69 7.08 -1.88
N THR A 332 5.56 7.74 -1.67
CA THR A 332 5.48 9.20 -1.77
C THR A 332 5.81 9.84 -0.43
N TYR A 333 6.36 11.06 -0.48
CA TYR A 333 6.62 11.83 0.73
C TYR A 333 5.35 12.01 1.58
N THR A 334 4.21 12.28 0.95
CA THR A 334 2.92 12.48 1.63
C THR A 334 2.45 11.23 2.37
N GLN A 335 2.71 10.03 1.84
CA GLN A 335 2.42 8.79 2.55
C GLN A 335 3.31 8.60 3.76
N CYS A 336 4.60 8.93 3.65
CA CYS A 336 5.53 8.81 4.76
C CYS A 336 5.20 9.80 5.89
N ALA A 337 4.97 11.07 5.54
CA ALA A 337 4.50 12.08 6.48
C ALA A 337 3.15 11.68 7.11
N GLY A 338 2.23 11.15 6.30
CA GLY A 338 0.95 10.62 6.76
C GLY A 338 1.07 9.45 7.74
N SER A 339 2.11 8.62 7.64
CA SER A 339 2.39 7.56 8.60
C SER A 339 2.99 8.08 9.92
N ALA A 340 3.53 9.30 9.95
CA ALA A 340 4.16 9.91 11.11
C ALA A 340 3.20 10.77 11.97
N VAL A 341 1.97 10.98 11.52
CA VAL A 341 0.97 11.84 12.21
C VAL A 341 0.65 11.47 13.67
N PRO A 342 0.79 10.23 14.16
CA PRO A 342 0.62 9.97 15.59
C PRO A 342 1.60 10.76 16.47
N ILE A 343 2.79 11.10 15.96
CA ILE A 343 3.75 11.95 16.67
C ILE A 343 3.21 13.37 16.82
N LEU A 344 2.62 13.93 15.75
CA LEU A 344 1.96 15.22 15.82
C LEU A 344 0.82 15.20 16.84
N TRP A 345 -0.04 14.18 16.83
CA TRP A 345 -1.17 14.10 17.76
C TRP A 345 -0.72 14.00 19.22
N HIS A 346 0.38 13.27 19.49
CA HIS A 346 0.97 13.24 20.82
C HIS A 346 1.52 14.61 21.25
N LEU A 347 2.16 15.34 20.34
CA LEU A 347 2.68 16.67 20.66
C LEU A 347 1.56 17.71 20.79
N MET A 348 0.38 17.46 20.19
CA MET A 348 -0.84 18.21 20.48
C MET A 348 -1.36 17.91 21.89
N ASP A 349 -1.31 16.65 22.36
CA ASP A 349 -1.62 16.32 23.75
C ASP A 349 -0.68 17.05 24.71
N ASN A 350 0.63 17.05 24.46
CA ASN A 350 1.59 17.81 25.27
C ASN A 350 1.36 19.33 25.19
N ALA A 351 0.89 19.86 24.06
CA ALA A 351 0.54 21.27 23.96
C ALA A 351 -0.64 21.64 24.89
N THR A 352 -1.58 20.72 25.10
CA THR A 352 -2.73 20.95 26.00
C THR A 352 -2.33 21.05 27.46
N THR A 353 -1.33 20.28 27.92
CA THR A 353 -0.90 20.28 29.34
C THR A 353 -0.33 21.61 29.83
N PHE A 354 0.15 22.45 28.92
CA PHE A 354 0.77 23.71 29.27
C PHE A 354 -0.22 24.87 29.30
N PHE A 355 -1.53 24.66 29.12
CA PHE A 355 -2.51 25.75 28.96
C PHE A 355 -3.11 26.28 30.27
N ASP A 356 -2.55 25.94 31.42
CA ASP A 356 -3.07 26.49 32.68
C ASP A 356 -2.96 28.03 32.72
N HIS A 357 -4.00 28.68 33.23
CA HIS A 357 -4.48 29.97 32.71
C HIS A 357 -3.49 31.16 32.83
N ALA A 358 -3.49 31.98 31.76
CA ALA A 358 -3.14 33.41 31.71
C ALA A 358 -1.67 33.87 31.58
N ASP A 359 -0.69 32.97 31.40
CA ASP A 359 0.70 33.40 31.16
C ASP A 359 1.12 33.29 29.69
N MET A 360 1.67 34.37 29.11
CA MET A 360 2.13 34.41 27.70
C MET A 360 3.16 33.31 27.41
N LEU A 361 3.94 32.94 28.43
CA LEU A 361 4.95 31.90 28.36
C LEU A 361 4.34 30.52 28.03
N HIS A 362 3.18 30.20 28.59
CA HIS A 362 2.48 28.93 28.37
C HIS A 362 2.03 28.74 26.91
N ILE A 363 1.55 29.81 26.28
CA ILE A 363 1.19 29.80 24.86
C ILE A 363 2.43 29.53 23.99
N LEU A 364 3.58 30.13 24.33
CA LEU A 364 4.82 29.89 23.59
C LEU A 364 5.28 28.43 23.69
N TRP A 365 5.10 27.77 24.85
CA TRP A 365 5.39 26.35 25.00
C TRP A 365 4.46 25.47 24.15
N ALA A 366 3.16 25.74 24.16
CA ALA A 366 2.21 25.02 23.31
C ALA A 366 2.55 25.16 21.81
N VAL A 367 2.86 26.39 21.36
CA VAL A 367 3.29 26.65 19.97
C VAL A 367 4.58 25.91 19.64
N ARG A 368 5.56 25.89 20.56
CA ARG A 368 6.81 25.14 20.39
C ARG A 368 6.54 23.65 20.19
N GLU A 369 5.67 23.03 20.97
CA GLU A 369 5.34 21.60 20.82
C GLU A 369 4.64 21.30 19.49
N LEU A 370 3.75 22.19 19.02
CA LEU A 370 3.14 22.07 17.69
C LEU A 370 4.17 22.18 16.56
N ILE A 371 5.07 23.17 16.62
CA ILE A 371 6.16 23.31 15.65
C ILE A 371 7.06 22.08 15.66
N ARG A 372 7.39 21.56 16.85
CA ARG A 372 8.15 20.33 17.01
C ARG A 372 7.41 19.16 16.35
N GLY A 373 6.10 19.02 16.56
CA GLY A 373 5.33 17.93 15.96
C GLY A 373 5.26 17.98 14.44
N LEU A 374 5.15 19.18 13.87
CA LEU A 374 5.26 19.38 12.44
C LEU A 374 6.67 19.05 11.93
N GLY A 375 7.71 19.48 12.65
CA GLY A 375 9.11 19.18 12.31
C GLY A 375 9.42 17.68 12.31
N TRP A 376 8.90 16.93 13.27
CA TRP A 376 9.04 15.47 13.32
C TRP A 376 8.25 14.76 12.21
N THR A 377 7.00 15.18 12.00
CA THR A 377 6.07 14.54 11.04
C THR A 377 6.44 14.82 9.59
N LEU A 378 6.87 16.04 9.28
CA LEU A 378 7.19 16.50 7.93
C LEU A 378 8.70 16.44 7.64
N GLY A 379 9.57 16.56 8.65
CA GLY A 379 11.01 16.58 8.46
C GLY A 379 11.67 15.26 8.80
N VAL A 380 11.81 15.00 10.11
CA VAL A 380 12.71 13.96 10.64
C VAL A 380 12.28 12.55 10.22
N VAL A 381 11.00 12.19 10.40
CA VAL A 381 10.55 10.83 10.07
C VAL A 381 10.64 10.53 8.57
N PRO A 382 10.16 11.41 7.67
CA PRO A 382 10.39 11.24 6.24
C PRO A 382 11.87 11.11 5.88
N LEU A 383 12.74 11.94 6.45
CA LEU A 383 14.18 11.86 6.20
C LEU A 383 14.75 10.49 6.59
N VAL A 384 14.50 10.03 7.82
CA VAL A 384 14.95 8.73 8.32
C VAL A 384 14.43 7.59 7.44
N PHE A 385 13.15 7.64 7.07
CA PHE A 385 12.53 6.64 6.22
C PHE A 385 13.19 6.56 4.83
N PHE A 386 13.34 7.71 4.15
CA PHE A 386 13.95 7.73 2.81
C PHE A 386 15.43 7.36 2.83
N VAL A 387 16.20 7.76 3.85
CA VAL A 387 17.57 7.27 4.04
C VAL A 387 17.58 5.75 4.16
N GLY A 388 16.66 5.17 4.94
CA GLY A 388 16.54 3.72 5.12
C GLY A 388 16.20 3.00 3.81
N VAL A 389 15.26 3.54 3.05
CA VAL A 389 14.88 3.03 1.72
C VAL A 389 16.06 3.12 0.75
N SER A 390 16.75 4.25 0.67
CA SER A 390 17.91 4.45 -0.22
C SER A 390 19.05 3.50 0.11
N LEU A 391 19.37 3.31 1.39
CA LEU A 391 20.39 2.36 1.84
C LEU A 391 19.96 0.91 1.56
N ALA A 392 18.70 0.56 1.81
CA ALA A 392 18.18 -0.77 1.50
C ALA A 392 18.24 -1.07 -0.01
N TYR A 393 17.94 -0.08 -0.86
CA TYR A 393 18.07 -0.19 -2.31
C TYR A 393 19.54 -0.32 -2.75
N ALA A 394 20.43 0.52 -2.24
CA ALA A 394 21.85 0.48 -2.57
C ALA A 394 22.51 -0.85 -2.15
N LEU A 395 22.09 -1.41 -1.00
CA LEU A 395 22.62 -2.64 -0.42
C LEU A 395 21.73 -3.87 -0.67
N ARG A 396 20.88 -3.82 -1.71
CA ARG A 396 19.89 -4.88 -2.04
C ARG A 396 20.50 -6.21 -2.49
N ARG A 397 21.74 -6.22 -2.99
CA ARG A 397 22.37 -7.43 -3.56
C ARG A 397 22.35 -8.59 -2.55
N ARG A 398 21.80 -9.73 -2.97
CA ARG A 398 21.78 -10.95 -2.16
C ARG A 398 23.20 -11.45 -1.95
N ARG A 399 23.60 -11.61 -0.68
CA ARG A 399 24.93 -12.09 -0.32
C ARG A 399 24.87 -13.61 -0.14
N ARG A 400 25.94 -14.31 -0.56
CA ARG A 400 26.06 -15.78 -0.40
C ARG A 400 26.06 -16.20 1.07
N TRP A 401 26.62 -15.36 1.95
CA TRP A 401 26.78 -15.66 3.37
C TRP A 401 25.69 -14.98 4.20
N LEU A 402 25.02 -15.75 5.05
CA LEU A 402 23.96 -15.27 5.95
C LEU A 402 24.49 -14.16 6.87
N CYS A 403 25.68 -14.33 7.45
CA CYS A 403 26.30 -13.36 8.36
C CYS A 403 26.47 -11.99 7.69
N CYS A 404 26.90 -11.95 6.42
CA CYS A 404 27.01 -10.69 5.69
C CYS A 404 25.63 -10.03 5.49
N SER A 405 24.57 -10.80 5.29
CA SER A 405 23.22 -10.24 5.15
C SER A 405 22.75 -9.60 6.45
N VAL A 406 22.99 -10.26 7.59
CA VAL A 406 22.68 -9.78 8.95
C VAL A 406 23.45 -8.50 9.25
N LEU A 407 24.77 -8.50 9.02
CA LEU A 407 25.62 -7.33 9.27
C LEU A 407 25.19 -6.10 8.46
N VAL A 408 24.78 -6.30 7.20
CA VAL A 408 24.29 -5.19 6.38
C VAL A 408 22.97 -4.63 6.90
N ASN A 409 22.03 -5.48 7.33
CA ASN A 409 20.79 -5.00 7.95
C ASN A 409 21.08 -4.22 9.25
N ALA A 410 21.94 -4.76 10.11
CA ALA A 410 22.33 -4.12 11.36
C ALA A 410 23.05 -2.79 11.12
N PHE A 411 23.92 -2.71 10.11
CA PHE A 411 24.57 -1.47 9.70
C PHE A 411 23.56 -0.39 9.30
N ILE A 412 22.59 -0.74 8.45
CA ILE A 412 21.54 0.22 8.04
C ILE A 412 20.76 0.71 9.26
N VAL A 413 20.33 -0.20 10.14
CA VAL A 413 19.62 0.18 11.38
C VAL A 413 20.47 1.11 12.24
N GLY A 414 21.77 0.82 12.40
CA GLY A 414 22.71 1.68 13.14
C GLY A 414 22.78 3.09 12.55
N VAL A 415 22.86 3.22 11.22
CA VAL A 415 22.83 4.53 10.55
C VAL A 415 21.51 5.25 10.81
N LEU A 416 20.37 4.56 10.75
CA LEU A 416 19.07 5.17 11.02
C LEU A 416 18.93 5.66 12.47
N VAL A 417 19.46 4.89 13.43
CA VAL A 417 19.52 5.30 14.83
C VAL A 417 20.39 6.55 15.00
N LEU A 418 21.55 6.61 14.34
CA LEU A 418 22.41 7.79 14.39
C LEU A 418 21.74 9.04 13.80
N VAL A 419 21.05 8.90 12.65
CA VAL A 419 20.30 10.01 12.04
C VAL A 419 19.15 10.46 12.95
N PHE A 420 18.44 9.52 13.57
CA PHE A 420 17.36 9.82 14.51
C PHE A 420 17.89 10.55 15.74
N VAL A 421 19.00 10.08 16.33
CA VAL A 421 19.62 10.69 17.52
C VAL A 421 20.18 12.08 17.21
N ALA A 422 20.74 12.30 16.01
CA ALA A 422 21.22 13.63 15.60
C ALA A 422 20.09 14.65 15.40
N ALA A 423 18.83 14.20 15.31
CA ALA A 423 17.65 15.05 15.16
C ALA A 423 16.89 15.29 16.48
N LEU A 424 17.26 14.61 17.58
CA LEU A 424 16.81 14.89 18.94
C LEU A 424 17.56 16.11 19.50
#